data_AF-A0A095UYV9-F1
#
_entry.id   AF-A0A095UYV9-F1
#
_cell.length_a   1.000
_cell.length_b   1.000
_cell.length_c   1.000
_cell.angle_alpha   90.00
_cell.angle_beta   90.00
_cell.angle_gamma   90.00
#
_symmetry.space_group_name_H-M   'P 1'
#
loop_
_entity.id
_entity.type
_entity.pdbx_description
1 polymer ?
#
loop_
_entity_poly.entity_id
_entity_poly.type
_entity_poly.pdbx_seq_one_letter_code
_entity_poly.pdbx_strand_id
1 'polypeptide(L)'
;MSDLFSTAGHTLDARGLRCPEPVMMVRKTIRFMQDGETLLIIADDPATTRDIPGFCRFMEHTLVAQNTEQLPFHFLIKKGV
;
A
#
# COMPACT_ATOMS: atom_id res chain seq x y z
N MET A 1 -13.59 8.76 -14.47
CA MET A 1 -13.42 8.98 -13.02
C MET A 1 -12.32 8.04 -12.56
N SER A 2 -11.13 8.61 -12.39
CA SER A 2 -9.93 8.16 -11.69
C SER A 2 -9.77 6.65 -11.39
N ASP A 3 -9.38 5.87 -12.41
CA ASP A 3 -8.81 4.52 -12.28
C ASP A 3 -7.36 4.56 -11.72
N LEU A 4 -7.14 5.32 -10.64
CA LEU A 4 -5.81 5.47 -10.01
C LEU A 4 -5.30 4.10 -9.53
N PHE A 5 -6.20 3.24 -9.05
CA PHE A 5 -5.85 1.90 -8.57
C PHE A 5 -5.58 0.90 -9.72
N SER A 6 -6.21 1.10 -10.88
CA SER A 6 -6.13 0.21 -12.05
C SER A 6 -4.84 0.38 -12.86
N THR A 7 -4.07 1.43 -12.57
CA THR A 7 -2.78 1.75 -13.20
C THR A 7 -1.58 1.40 -12.32
N ALA A 8 -1.81 0.70 -11.20
CA ALA A 8 -0.72 0.24 -10.34
C ALA A 8 0.16 -0.78 -11.09
N GLY A 9 1.48 -0.57 -11.09
CA GLY A 9 2.42 -1.50 -11.72
C GLY A 9 2.54 -2.83 -10.96
N HIS A 10 2.32 -2.78 -9.65
CA HIS A 10 2.36 -3.94 -8.76
C HIS A 10 1.11 -3.99 -7.89
N THR A 11 0.66 -5.20 -7.55
CA THR A 11 -0.46 -5.42 -6.62
C THR A 11 -0.05 -6.42 -5.55
N LEU A 12 -0.36 -6.09 -4.29
CA LEU A 12 -0.14 -6.91 -3.12
C LEU A 12 -1.48 -7.18 -2.43
N ASP A 13 -1.84 -8.45 -2.35
CA ASP A 13 -2.98 -8.92 -1.58
C ASP A 13 -2.54 -9.28 -0.15
N ALA A 14 -3.04 -8.52 0.82
CA ALA A 14 -2.78 -8.66 2.24
C ALA A 14 -4.09 -8.90 3.03
N ARG A 15 -5.15 -9.37 2.37
CA ARG A 15 -6.40 -9.76 3.03
C ARG A 15 -6.18 -10.96 3.96
N GLY A 16 -6.84 -10.95 5.12
CA GLY A 16 -6.69 -11.99 6.13
C GLY A 16 -5.41 -11.89 6.97
N LEU A 17 -4.44 -11.07 6.58
CA LEU A 17 -3.26 -10.79 7.37
C LEU A 17 -3.56 -9.77 8.47
N ARG A 18 -2.81 -9.81 9.57
CA ARG A 18 -2.96 -8.88 10.69
C ARG A 18 -1.64 -8.22 11.03
N CYS A 19 -1.69 -7.00 11.57
CA CYS A 19 -0.50 -6.29 12.01
C CYS A 19 0.43 -7.18 12.86
N PRO A 20 1.73 -7.31 12.53
CA PRO A 20 2.52 -6.50 11.59
C PRO A 20 2.69 -7.07 10.16
N GLU A 21 2.04 -8.18 9.82
CA GLU A 21 2.29 -8.93 8.58
C GLU A 21 2.06 -8.11 7.29
N PRO A 22 0.97 -7.33 7.13
CA PRO A 22 0.74 -6.52 5.92
C PRO A 22 1.89 -5.56 5.64
N VAL A 23 2.37 -4.85 6.68
CA VAL A 23 3.46 -3.87 6.56
C VAL A 23 4.76 -4.56 6.18
N MET A 24 5.03 -5.74 6.74
CA MET A 24 6.20 -6.53 6.40
C MET A 24 6.19 -6.97 4.93
N MET A 25 5.04 -7.39 4.39
CA MET A 25 4.91 -7.71 2.97
C MET A 25 5.09 -6.48 2.09
N VAL A 26 4.45 -5.35 2.43
CA VAL A 26 4.62 -4.08 1.71
C VAL A 26 6.10 -3.69 1.63
N ARG A 27 6.80 -3.74 2.76
CA ARG A 27 8.23 -3.44 2.84
C ARG A 27 9.08 -4.39 1.98
N LYS A 28 8.73 -5.68 1.96
CA LYS A 28 9.40 -6.68 1.13
C LYS A 28 9.19 -6.40 -0.35
N THR A 29 7.95 -6.14 -0.77
CA THR A 29 7.60 -5.87 -2.18
C THR A 29 8.28 -4.59 -2.67
N ILE A 30 8.19 -3.49 -1.91
CA ILE A 30 8.80 -2.21 -2.30
C ILE A 30 10.33 -2.30 -2.45
N ARG A 31 10.99 -3.17 -1.68
CA ARG A 31 12.44 -3.41 -1.83
C ARG A 31 12.82 -3.93 -3.21
N PHE A 32 11.93 -4.69 -3.87
CA PHE A 32 12.17 -5.24 -5.21
C PHE A 32 11.62 -4.34 -6.33
N MET A 33 10.91 -3.26 -5.99
CA MET A 33 10.39 -2.29 -6.95
C MET A 33 11.43 -1.25 -7.33
N GLN A 34 11.28 -0.66 -8.52
CA GLN A 34 12.08 0.47 -8.98
C GLN A 34 11.50 1.79 -8.48
N ASP A 35 12.33 2.82 -8.40
CA ASP A 35 11.93 4.12 -7.89
C ASP A 35 10.90 4.75 -8.84
N GLY A 36 9.83 5.30 -8.27
CA GLY A 36 8.71 5.82 -9.03
C GLY A 36 7.66 4.79 -9.45
N GLU A 37 7.87 3.49 -9.23
CA GLU A 37 6.83 2.48 -9.43
C GLU A 37 5.71 2.57 -8.38
N THR A 38 4.52 2.10 -8.76
CA THR A 38 3.32 2.11 -7.92
C THR A 38 2.95 0.71 -7.45
N LEU A 39 2.53 0.60 -6.19
CA LEU A 39 2.05 -0.60 -5.53
C LEU A 39 0.63 -0.38 -5.01
N LEU A 40 -0.30 -1.19 -5.49
CA LEU A 40 -1.63 -1.34 -4.93
C LEU A 40 -1.59 -2.37 -3.79
N ILE A 41 -2.13 -2.02 -2.63
CA ILE A 41 -2.22 -2.89 -1.47
C ILE A 41 -3.70 -3.09 -1.16
N ILE A 42 -4.12 -4.34 -1.06
CA ILE A 42 -5.49 -4.73 -0.71
C ILE A 42 -5.44 -5.36 0.67
N ALA A 43 -6.07 -4.75 1.68
CA ALA A 43 -6.05 -5.23 3.06
C ALA A 43 -7.43 -5.15 3.69
N ASP A 44 -7.70 -5.97 4.70
CA ASP A 44 -8.96 -5.94 5.45
C ASP A 44 -8.78 -5.61 6.95
N ASP A 45 -7.54 -5.40 7.37
CA ASP A 45 -7.19 -5.07 8.75
C ASP A 45 -7.28 -3.54 8.99
N PRO A 46 -8.10 -3.06 9.94
CA PRO A 46 -8.20 -1.64 10.27
C PRO A 46 -6.88 -1.03 10.73
N ALA A 47 -5.92 -1.81 11.25
CA ALA A 47 -4.60 -1.29 11.63
C ALA A 47 -3.85 -0.70 10.42
N THR A 48 -4.04 -1.26 9.22
CA THR A 48 -3.36 -0.81 7.99
C THR A 48 -3.69 0.63 7.61
N THR A 49 -4.86 1.14 8.01
CA THR A 49 -5.27 2.54 7.79
C THR A 49 -4.34 3.55 8.46
N ARG A 50 -3.66 3.16 9.54
CA ARG A 50 -2.67 4.00 10.25
C ARG A 50 -1.25 3.58 9.89
N ASP A 51 -1.01 2.28 9.78
CA ASP A 51 0.33 1.74 9.57
C ASP A 51 0.86 2.05 8.17
N ILE A 52 0.03 2.00 7.11
CA ILE A 52 0.47 2.30 5.74
C ILE A 52 0.87 3.78 5.58
N PRO A 53 0.04 4.77 5.98
CA PRO A 53 0.46 6.17 5.92
C PRO A 53 1.71 6.45 6.77
N GLY A 54 1.83 5.80 7.94
CA GLY A 54 3.03 5.88 8.77
C GLY A 54 4.26 5.35 8.04
N PHE A 55 4.17 4.14 7.50
CA PHE A 55 5.22 3.50 6.72
C PHE A 55 5.66 4.37 5.53
N CYS A 56 4.72 4.95 4.78
CA CYS A 56 5.03 5.88 3.69
C CYS A 56 5.85 7.08 4.18
N ARG A 57 5.45 7.71 5.29
CA ARG A 57 6.18 8.86 5.85
C ARG A 57 7.58 8.49 6.36
N PHE A 58 7.73 7.34 7.02
CA PHE A 58 9.01 6.91 7.60
C PHE A 58 10.02 6.44 6.55
N MET A 59 9.54 5.83 5.46
CA MET A 59 10.39 5.29 4.39
C MET A 59 10.47 6.24 3.18
N GLU A 60 10.01 7.48 3.32
CA GLU A 60 10.02 8.51 2.27
C GLU A 60 9.29 8.08 0.98
N HIS A 61 8.23 7.28 1.11
CA HIS A 61 7.36 6.90 0.00
C HIS A 61 6.10 7.78 -0.06
N THR A 62 5.51 7.86 -1.25
CA THR A 62 4.34 8.72 -1.48
C THR A 62 3.07 7.88 -1.46
N LEU A 63 2.15 8.18 -0.54
CA LEU A 63 0.80 7.65 -0.60
C LEU A 63 0.00 8.43 -1.66
N VAL A 64 -0.29 7.79 -2.80
CA VAL A 64 -0.97 8.41 -3.94
C VAL A 64 -2.48 8.45 -3.72
N ALA A 65 -3.05 7.35 -3.24
CA ALA A 65 -4.48 7.23 -2.97
C ALA A 65 -4.72 6.21 -1.86
N GLN A 66 -5.83 6.35 -1.14
CA GLN A 66 -6.31 5.33 -0.21
C GLN A 66 -7.84 5.29 -0.24
N ASN A 67 -8.42 4.10 -0.14
CA ASN A 67 -9.83 3.87 0.07
C ASN A 67 -9.98 3.01 1.33
N THR A 68 -10.49 3.65 2.38
CA THR A 68 -10.68 3.02 3.71
C THR A 68 -12.15 3.05 4.15
N GLU A 69 -13.06 3.46 3.26
CA GLU A 69 -14.49 3.59 3.57
C GLU A 69 -15.20 2.23 3.52
N GLN A 70 -14.71 1.29 2.70
CA GLN A 70 -15.27 -0.04 2.54
C GLN A 70 -14.17 -1.09 2.53
N LEU A 71 -14.51 -2.29 3.02
CA LEU A 71 -13.64 -3.46 2.94
C LEU A 71 -13.76 -4.12 1.56
N PRO A 72 -12.67 -4.65 0.98
CA PRO A 72 -11.30 -4.49 1.47
C PRO A 72 -10.76 -3.08 1.22
N PHE A 73 -9.94 -2.60 2.14
CA PHE A 73 -9.22 -1.34 2.01
C PHE A 73 -8.21 -1.42 0.87
N HIS A 74 -8.07 -0.32 0.15
CA HIS A 74 -7.12 -0.20 -0.95
C HIS A 74 -6.16 0.96 -0.69
N PHE A 75 -4.86 0.72 -0.85
CA PHE A 75 -3.85 1.76 -0.70
C PHE A 75 -2.94 1.74 -1.93
N LEU A 76 -2.76 2.89 -2.56
CA LEU A 76 -1.86 3.07 -3.68
C LEU A 76 -0.64 3.85 -3.20
N ILE A 77 0.50 3.17 -3.15
CA ILE A 77 1.78 3.76 -2.78
C ILE A 77 2.63 3.91 -4.03
N LYS A 78 3.37 5.01 -4.13
CA LYS A 78 4.45 5.19 -5.10
C LYS A 78 5.78 5.16 -4.35
N LYS A 79 6.69 4.28 -4.78
CA LYS A 79 8.03 4.20 -4.21
C LYS A 79 8.76 5.53 -4.40
N GLY A 80 9.19 6.12 -3.28
CA GLY A 80 10.10 7.27 -3.25
C GLY A 80 11.56 6.84 -3.40
N VAL A 81 12.40 7.79 -3.77
CA VAL A 81 13.85 7.63 -4.00
C VAL A 81 14.60 7.60 -2.68
#